data_AF-A0A2N2DAM5-F1
#
_entry.id   AF-A0A2N2DAM5-F1
#
_cell.length_a   1.000
_cell.length_b   1.000
_cell.length_c   1.000
_cell.angle_alpha   90.00
_cell.angle_beta   90.00
_cell.angle_gamma   90.00
#
_symmetry.space_group_name_H-M   'P 1'
#
loop_
_entity.id
_entity.type
_entity.pdbx_description
1 polymer ?
#
loop_
_entity_poly.entity_id
_entity_poly.type
_entity_poly.pdbx_seq_one_letter_code
_entity_poly.pdbx_strand_id
1 'polypeptide(L)'
;MAGKVYFTDMRANSHKSSLPKKLRNLFDMAQLSSLFQRDELVAVKIHFGEKGNMAYIHPVLVRQIVDKIKENKGKPFLIDTNTLYVGSRSNSVDHLQTALENGFSYASVNAPLIIADGIFGKNFVEVDINQKHFTCVKVASDIFSSPAVIVLSHVKGHIATGFGGALKNLGMGCSNRGGKQMMHSSLKPRLNWQKCKGCGTCLKWCPVEAISFKDKKAVIDYELCIGCGECTASCLHEAVKIQWESETSDLQERMVEFA
;
A
#
# COMPACT_ATOMS: atom_id res chain seq x y z
N MET A 1 -16.65 18.75 3.73
CA MET A 1 -17.48 18.41 4.90
C MET A 1 -16.61 17.62 5.87
N ALA A 2 -16.54 17.99 7.16
CA ALA A 2 -15.74 17.22 8.11
C ALA A 2 -16.42 15.87 8.39
N GLY A 3 -15.67 14.77 8.33
CA GLY A 3 -16.18 13.43 8.61
C GLY A 3 -16.54 13.25 10.09
N LYS A 4 -17.56 12.43 10.38
CA LYS A 4 -17.95 12.11 11.75
C LYS A 4 -16.91 11.19 12.39
N VAL A 5 -16.32 11.61 13.50
CA VAL A 5 -15.29 10.84 14.22
C VAL A 5 -15.91 10.14 15.43
N TYR A 6 -15.72 8.83 15.48
CA TYR A 6 -16.07 8.00 16.64
C TYR A 6 -14.78 7.55 17.31
N PHE A 7 -14.69 7.71 18.63
CA PHE A 7 -13.47 7.38 19.37
C PHE A 7 -13.76 6.69 20.69
N THR A 8 -12.75 5.96 21.18
CA THR A 8 -12.72 5.35 22.51
C THR A 8 -11.30 5.38 23.03
N ASP A 9 -11.11 5.44 24.34
CA ASP A 9 -9.78 5.38 24.94
C ASP A 9 -9.20 3.95 24.94
N MET A 10 -7.90 3.84 25.20
CA MET A 10 -7.16 2.57 25.23
C MET A 10 -7.20 1.83 26.59
N ARG A 11 -7.89 2.35 27.61
CA ARG A 11 -7.91 1.72 28.95
C ARG A 11 -8.74 0.45 28.94
N ALA A 12 -8.22 -0.65 29.46
CA ALA A 12 -8.90 -1.95 29.45
C ALA A 12 -9.02 -2.52 30.87
N ASN A 13 -9.96 -2.00 31.65
CA ASN A 13 -10.06 -2.29 33.09
C ASN A 13 -10.98 -3.49 33.42
N SER A 14 -11.69 -4.04 32.44
CA SER A 14 -12.60 -5.17 32.64
C SER A 14 -12.80 -5.91 31.32
N HIS A 15 -13.37 -7.12 31.38
CA HIS A 15 -13.77 -7.86 30.19
C HIS A 15 -14.73 -7.06 29.28
N LYS A 16 -15.68 -6.31 29.87
CA LYS A 16 -16.65 -5.47 29.16
C LYS A 16 -16.02 -4.23 28.50
N SER A 17 -14.86 -3.78 28.99
CA SER A 17 -14.11 -2.64 28.46
C SER A 17 -12.78 -3.03 27.82
N SER A 18 -12.62 -4.31 27.46
CA SER A 18 -11.43 -4.79 26.75
C SER A 18 -11.30 -4.14 25.36
N LEU A 19 -10.06 -4.01 24.88
CA LEU A 19 -9.80 -3.42 23.55
C LEU A 19 -10.57 -4.09 22.40
N PRO A 20 -10.65 -5.44 22.33
CA PRO A 20 -11.47 -6.13 21.32
C PRO A 20 -12.94 -5.70 21.35
N LYS A 21 -13.54 -5.63 22.56
CA LYS A 21 -14.94 -5.26 22.71
C LYS A 21 -15.18 -3.80 22.33
N LYS A 22 -14.28 -2.90 22.72
CA LYS A 22 -14.32 -1.48 22.34
C LYS A 22 -14.26 -1.29 20.83
N LEU A 23 -13.39 -2.02 20.14
CA LEU A 23 -13.28 -1.96 18.69
C LEU A 23 -14.57 -2.43 18.00
N ARG A 24 -15.19 -3.50 18.50
CA ARG A 24 -16.50 -3.98 18.00
C ARG A 24 -17.61 -2.96 18.23
N ASN A 25 -17.63 -2.29 19.38
CA ASN A 25 -18.60 -1.23 19.65
C ASN A 25 -18.39 -0.03 18.70
N LEU A 26 -17.15 0.35 18.40
CA LEU A 26 -16.87 1.41 17.42
C LEU A 26 -17.36 1.05 16.02
N PHE A 27 -17.19 -0.20 15.60
CA PHE A 27 -17.74 -0.69 14.33
C PHE A 27 -19.26 -0.48 14.26
N ASP A 28 -19.98 -0.82 15.34
CA ASP A 28 -21.43 -0.67 15.43
C ASP A 28 -21.87 0.80 15.49
N MET A 29 -21.19 1.62 16.28
CA MET A 29 -21.48 3.07 16.40
C MET A 29 -21.25 3.82 15.09
N ALA A 30 -20.20 3.46 14.35
CA ALA A 30 -19.89 4.00 13.04
C ALA A 30 -20.77 3.39 11.93
N GLN A 31 -21.65 2.43 12.25
CA GLN A 31 -22.57 1.79 11.31
C GLN A 31 -21.84 1.22 10.08
N LEU A 32 -20.64 0.65 10.28
CA LEU A 32 -19.81 0.18 9.16
C LEU A 32 -20.44 -0.98 8.40
N SER A 33 -21.40 -1.71 9.00
CA SER A 33 -22.17 -2.73 8.29
C SER A 33 -23.08 -2.16 7.20
N SER A 34 -23.39 -0.87 7.22
CA SER A 34 -24.18 -0.22 6.15
C SER A 34 -23.39 -0.01 4.85
N LEU A 35 -22.06 -0.19 4.89
CA LEU A 35 -21.19 0.00 3.73
C LEU A 35 -21.20 -1.16 2.73
N PHE A 36 -21.80 -2.30 3.09
CA PHE A 36 -21.80 -3.48 2.25
C PHE A 36 -23.10 -4.27 2.36
N GLN A 37 -23.39 -5.03 1.32
CA GLN A 37 -24.54 -5.91 1.23
C GLN A 37 -24.21 -7.33 1.68
N ARG A 38 -25.26 -8.14 1.85
CA ARG A 38 -25.12 -9.56 2.10
C ARG A 38 -24.33 -10.21 0.97
N ASP A 39 -23.41 -11.11 1.34
CA ASP A 39 -22.58 -11.91 0.45
C ASP A 39 -21.60 -11.11 -0.43
N GLU A 40 -21.48 -9.80 -0.20
CA GLU A 40 -20.56 -8.89 -0.89
C GLU A 40 -19.13 -9.00 -0.36
N LEU A 41 -18.16 -8.84 -1.25
CA LEU A 41 -16.74 -8.83 -0.92
C LEU A 41 -16.38 -7.51 -0.21
N VAL A 42 -15.71 -7.61 0.94
CA VAL A 42 -15.31 -6.45 1.75
C VAL A 42 -13.81 -6.47 1.98
N ALA A 43 -13.11 -5.52 1.36
CA ALA A 43 -11.67 -5.39 1.50
C ALA A 43 -11.33 -4.71 2.83
N VAL A 44 -10.51 -5.36 3.64
CA VAL A 44 -9.96 -4.78 4.87
C VAL A 44 -8.53 -4.35 4.59
N LYS A 45 -8.36 -3.08 4.22
CA LYS A 45 -7.05 -2.53 3.87
C LYS A 45 -6.21 -2.32 5.12
N ILE A 46 -5.05 -2.95 5.14
CA ILE A 46 -4.08 -2.83 6.21
C ILE A 46 -2.67 -2.98 5.62
N HIS A 47 -1.63 -2.63 6.37
CA HIS A 47 -0.28 -3.05 6.03
C HIS A 47 0.16 -4.16 6.99
N PHE A 48 0.84 -5.19 6.46
CA PHE A 48 1.19 -6.38 7.25
C PHE A 48 2.44 -6.24 8.13
N GLY A 49 3.02 -5.03 8.20
CA GLY A 49 4.31 -4.80 8.87
C GLY A 49 5.51 -5.25 8.04
N GLU A 50 6.71 -4.82 8.41
CA GLU A 50 7.95 -5.27 7.77
C GLU A 50 8.60 -6.36 8.63
N LYS A 51 9.37 -7.26 8.04
CA LYS A 51 10.12 -8.27 8.79
C LYS A 51 10.98 -7.63 9.90
N GLY A 52 10.83 -8.14 11.12
CA GLY A 52 11.58 -7.69 12.30
C GLY A 52 11.04 -6.42 12.98
N ASN A 53 9.97 -5.82 12.47
CA ASN A 53 9.28 -4.71 13.11
C ASN A 53 8.04 -5.20 13.87
N MET A 54 7.60 -4.49 14.92
CA MET A 54 6.35 -4.76 15.66
C MET A 54 5.31 -3.63 15.53
N ALA A 55 5.65 -2.53 14.84
CA ALA A 55 4.76 -1.39 14.65
C ALA A 55 3.75 -1.64 13.52
N TYR A 56 2.75 -2.46 13.82
CA TYR A 56 1.56 -2.71 13.00
C TYR A 56 0.36 -3.03 13.89
N ILE A 57 -0.86 -2.98 13.34
CA ILE A 57 -2.06 -3.33 14.11
C ILE A 57 -2.04 -4.83 14.40
N HIS A 58 -2.16 -5.20 15.66
CA HIS A 58 -2.08 -6.58 16.08
C HIS A 58 -3.17 -7.44 15.40
N PRO A 59 -2.85 -8.61 14.82
CA PRO A 59 -3.80 -9.47 14.09
C PRO A 59 -5.08 -9.81 14.86
N VAL A 60 -4.99 -9.98 16.19
CA VAL A 60 -6.15 -10.26 17.06
C VAL A 60 -7.18 -9.12 17.07
N LEU A 61 -6.74 -7.86 16.95
CA LEU A 61 -7.65 -6.71 16.85
C LEU A 61 -8.28 -6.66 15.46
N VAL A 62 -7.52 -6.92 14.41
CA VAL A 62 -8.01 -6.99 13.03
C VAL A 62 -9.10 -8.05 12.88
N ARG A 63 -8.90 -9.22 13.51
CA ARG A 63 -9.91 -10.30 13.57
C ARG A 63 -11.26 -9.79 14.06
N GLN A 64 -11.30 -8.86 15.02
CA GLN A 64 -12.58 -8.36 15.54
C GLN A 64 -13.39 -7.63 14.46
N ILE A 65 -12.73 -6.90 13.57
CA ILE A 65 -13.37 -6.23 12.43
C ILE A 65 -13.83 -7.26 11.40
N VAL A 66 -12.97 -8.23 11.08
CA VAL A 66 -13.30 -9.33 10.16
C VAL A 66 -14.52 -10.11 10.64
N ASP A 67 -14.54 -10.51 11.91
CA ASP A 67 -15.66 -11.26 12.49
C ASP A 67 -16.95 -10.42 12.48
N LYS A 68 -16.87 -9.11 12.77
CA LYS A 68 -18.02 -8.20 12.64
C LYS A 68 -18.55 -8.11 11.20
N ILE A 69 -17.69 -8.11 10.19
CA ILE A 69 -18.12 -8.14 8.78
C ILE A 69 -18.87 -9.45 8.49
N LYS A 70 -18.33 -10.60 8.91
CA LYS A 70 -18.96 -11.91 8.72
C LYS A 70 -20.30 -12.06 9.43
N GLU A 71 -20.40 -11.57 10.68
CA GLU A 71 -21.64 -11.56 11.46
C GLU A 71 -22.76 -10.79 10.72
N ASN A 72 -22.38 -9.71 10.04
CA ASN A 72 -23.26 -8.91 9.17
C ASN A 72 -23.33 -9.44 7.73
N LYS A 73 -22.94 -10.70 7.50
CA LYS A 73 -23.05 -11.44 6.23
C LYS A 73 -22.20 -10.91 5.08
N GLY A 74 -21.18 -10.09 5.33
CA GLY A 74 -20.17 -9.74 4.34
C GLY A 74 -19.09 -10.83 4.20
N LYS A 75 -18.31 -10.78 3.12
CA LYS A 75 -17.18 -11.69 2.83
C LYS A 75 -15.85 -10.93 2.91
N PRO A 76 -15.23 -10.86 4.10
CA PRO A 76 -14.02 -10.08 4.29
C PRO A 76 -12.77 -10.77 3.75
N PHE A 77 -11.83 -9.97 3.27
CA PHE A 77 -10.46 -10.37 2.97
C PHE A 77 -9.51 -9.23 3.34
N LEU A 78 -8.29 -9.55 3.79
CA LEU A 78 -7.28 -8.53 4.02
C LEU A 78 -6.59 -8.17 2.71
N ILE A 79 -6.29 -6.90 2.53
CA ILE A 79 -5.62 -6.42 1.32
C ILE A 79 -4.46 -5.47 1.66
N ASP A 80 -3.36 -5.58 0.92
CA ASP A 80 -2.24 -4.63 0.91
C ASP A 80 -1.63 -4.54 -0.50
N THR A 81 -0.67 -3.64 -0.70
CA THR A 81 0.10 -3.50 -1.95
C THR A 81 1.59 -3.58 -1.68
N ASN A 82 2.37 -3.97 -2.69
CA ASN A 82 3.82 -4.11 -2.56
C ASN A 82 4.52 -2.77 -2.34
N THR A 83 5.63 -2.79 -1.61
CA THR A 83 6.43 -1.60 -1.32
C THR A 83 7.26 -1.16 -2.52
N LEU A 84 7.54 0.15 -2.59
CA LEU A 84 8.42 0.70 -3.63
C LEU A 84 9.89 0.29 -3.38
N TYR A 85 10.31 0.36 -2.11
CA TYR A 85 11.67 0.03 -1.67
C TYR A 85 11.91 -1.48 -1.64
N VAL A 86 13.19 -1.86 -1.71
CA VAL A 86 13.65 -3.25 -1.57
C VAL A 86 13.49 -3.69 -0.12
N GLY A 87 12.81 -4.81 0.07
CA GLY A 87 12.49 -5.35 1.39
C GLY A 87 11.60 -6.58 1.27
N SER A 88 11.17 -7.08 2.42
CA SER A 88 10.36 -8.30 2.54
C SER A 88 8.95 -8.15 1.96
N ARG A 89 8.55 -6.92 1.61
CA ARG A 89 7.24 -6.60 1.00
C ARG A 89 7.33 -6.08 -0.44
N SER A 90 8.47 -6.27 -1.10
CA SER A 90 8.72 -5.74 -2.45
C SER A 90 8.03 -6.54 -3.57
N ASN A 91 7.62 -7.78 -3.29
CA ASN A 91 6.84 -8.65 -4.18
C ASN A 91 5.83 -9.47 -3.35
N SER A 92 4.77 -9.96 -3.99
CA SER A 92 3.65 -10.56 -3.26
C SER A 92 3.99 -11.86 -2.53
N VAL A 93 4.94 -12.66 -3.02
CA VAL A 93 5.30 -13.94 -2.41
C VAL A 93 5.97 -13.71 -1.07
N ASP A 94 7.03 -12.91 -1.05
CA ASP A 94 7.74 -12.56 0.18
C ASP A 94 6.87 -11.71 1.11
N HIS A 95 5.99 -10.87 0.54
CA HIS A 95 5.06 -10.04 1.31
C HIS A 95 4.05 -10.91 2.07
N LEU A 96 3.45 -11.90 1.42
CA LEU A 96 2.54 -12.84 2.08
C LEU A 96 3.28 -13.67 3.15
N GLN A 97 4.51 -14.09 2.88
CA GLN A 97 5.35 -14.76 3.89
C GLN A 97 5.58 -13.87 5.10
N THR A 98 5.90 -12.59 4.89
CA THR A 98 6.06 -11.59 5.96
C THR A 98 4.76 -11.40 6.75
N ALA A 99 3.62 -11.36 6.06
CA ALA A 99 2.32 -11.27 6.70
C ALA A 99 2.06 -12.47 7.63
N LEU A 100 2.35 -13.68 7.17
CA LEU A 100 2.24 -14.91 7.97
C LEU A 100 3.18 -14.88 9.18
N GLU A 101 4.44 -14.50 8.99
CA GLU A 101 5.44 -14.35 10.07
C GLU A 101 4.98 -13.33 11.13
N ASN A 102 4.31 -12.26 10.71
CA ASN A 102 3.74 -11.23 11.60
C ASN A 102 2.38 -11.62 12.21
N GLY A 103 1.90 -12.84 11.94
CA GLY A 103 0.68 -13.41 12.52
C GLY A 103 -0.60 -13.13 11.74
N PHE A 104 -0.52 -12.55 10.54
CA PHE A 104 -1.65 -12.40 9.62
C PHE A 104 -1.86 -13.68 8.82
N SER A 105 -2.35 -14.72 9.49
CA SER A 105 -2.80 -15.95 8.85
C SER A 105 -4.31 -16.05 8.86
N TYR A 106 -4.87 -16.92 8.00
CA TYR A 106 -6.30 -17.24 8.03
C TYR A 106 -6.72 -17.74 9.43
N ALA A 107 -5.90 -18.55 10.10
CA ALA A 107 -6.21 -19.07 11.43
C ALA A 107 -6.30 -17.96 12.50
N SER A 108 -5.40 -16.97 12.42
CA SER A 108 -5.36 -15.86 13.35
C SER A 108 -6.46 -14.84 13.09
N VAL A 109 -6.64 -14.42 11.84
CA VAL A 109 -7.48 -13.27 11.46
C VAL A 109 -8.83 -13.67 10.89
N ASN A 110 -9.01 -14.94 10.54
CA ASN A 110 -10.25 -15.48 9.98
C ASN A 110 -10.61 -14.88 8.60
N ALA A 111 -9.62 -14.48 7.79
CA ALA A 111 -9.81 -13.93 6.45
C ALA A 111 -8.66 -14.33 5.51
N PRO A 112 -8.91 -14.48 4.20
CA PRO A 112 -7.85 -14.63 3.22
C PRO A 112 -7.07 -13.32 3.05
N LEU A 113 -5.85 -13.41 2.54
CA LEU A 113 -4.96 -12.28 2.28
C LEU A 113 -4.76 -12.13 0.77
N ILE A 114 -4.80 -10.90 0.27
CA ILE A 114 -4.60 -10.57 -1.15
C ILE A 114 -3.61 -9.41 -1.26
N ILE A 115 -2.67 -9.53 -2.21
CA ILE A 115 -1.78 -8.42 -2.59
C ILE A 115 -2.30 -7.82 -3.89
N ALA A 116 -2.80 -6.60 -3.79
CA ALA A 116 -3.72 -6.01 -4.77
C ALA A 116 -3.09 -5.56 -6.09
N ASP A 117 -1.77 -5.42 -6.11
CA ASP A 117 -1.02 -4.91 -7.25
C ASP A 117 -0.28 -6.03 -8.00
N GLY A 118 -0.66 -7.30 -7.76
CA GLY A 118 -0.07 -8.47 -8.42
C GLY A 118 1.34 -8.79 -7.94
N ILE A 119 1.87 -9.95 -8.36
CA ILE A 119 3.14 -10.53 -7.86
C ILE A 119 4.27 -9.51 -7.78
N PHE A 120 4.34 -8.65 -8.78
CA PHE A 120 5.42 -7.70 -8.98
C PHE A 120 5.03 -6.23 -8.78
N GLY A 121 3.79 -5.95 -8.38
CA GLY A 121 3.29 -4.58 -8.19
C GLY A 121 2.89 -3.85 -9.49
N LYS A 122 2.56 -4.61 -10.55
CA LYS A 122 2.25 -4.11 -11.89
C LYS A 122 0.77 -4.00 -12.20
N ASN A 123 -0.10 -4.57 -11.37
CA ASN A 123 -1.53 -4.52 -11.62
C ASN A 123 -2.06 -3.19 -11.09
N PHE A 124 -2.50 -2.32 -12.01
CA PHE A 124 -3.15 -1.07 -11.66
C PHE A 124 -4.25 -0.73 -12.66
N VAL A 125 -5.12 0.19 -12.24
CA VAL A 125 -6.06 0.91 -13.07
C VAL A 125 -5.68 2.38 -13.02
N GLU A 126 -5.77 3.04 -14.17
CA GLU A 126 -5.61 4.48 -14.30
C GLU A 126 -6.94 5.16 -13.97
N VAL A 127 -6.90 6.11 -13.03
CA VAL A 127 -8.08 6.82 -12.52
C VAL A 127 -7.87 8.31 -12.73
N ASP A 128 -8.74 8.93 -13.50
CA ASP A 128 -8.75 10.38 -13.71
C ASP A 128 -9.26 11.10 -12.45
N ILE A 129 -8.47 12.05 -11.96
CA ILE A 129 -8.79 12.85 -10.76
C ILE A 129 -8.73 14.36 -11.00
N ASN A 130 -8.04 14.80 -12.05
CA ASN A 130 -7.90 16.21 -12.46
C ASN A 130 -7.55 17.16 -11.29
N GLN A 131 -6.53 16.80 -10.52
CA GLN A 131 -6.04 17.56 -9.37
C GLN A 131 -4.77 18.36 -9.70
N LYS A 132 -4.17 19.01 -8.69
CA LYS A 132 -3.06 19.96 -8.85
C LYS A 132 -1.80 19.30 -9.41
N HIS A 133 -1.40 18.14 -8.89
CA HIS A 133 -0.18 17.45 -9.32
C HIS A 133 -0.45 16.42 -10.41
N PHE A 134 -1.62 15.75 -10.38
CA PHE A 134 -1.95 14.70 -11.33
C PHE A 134 -3.33 14.88 -11.96
N THR A 135 -3.39 14.71 -13.28
CA THR A 135 -4.66 14.52 -14.00
C THR A 135 -5.19 13.10 -13.84
N CYS A 136 -4.28 12.12 -13.80
CA CYS A 136 -4.58 10.70 -13.66
C CYS A 136 -3.59 10.03 -12.69
N VAL A 137 -4.08 9.10 -11.87
CA VAL A 137 -3.32 8.34 -10.87
C VAL A 137 -3.44 6.84 -11.06
N LYS A 138 -2.52 6.07 -10.45
CA LYS A 138 -2.46 4.60 -10.57
C LYS A 138 -2.88 3.91 -9.29
N VAL A 139 -4.07 3.34 -9.29
CA VAL A 139 -4.66 2.62 -8.16
C VAL A 139 -4.52 1.11 -8.38
N ALA A 140 -4.20 0.34 -7.34
CA ALA A 140 -4.06 -1.11 -7.45
C ALA A 140 -5.40 -1.75 -7.89
N SER A 141 -5.35 -2.65 -8.88
CA SER A 141 -6.55 -3.15 -9.56
C SER A 141 -7.56 -3.81 -8.64
N ASP A 142 -7.10 -4.65 -7.69
CA ASP A 142 -8.01 -5.36 -6.79
C ASP A 142 -8.62 -4.44 -5.73
N ILE A 143 -7.96 -3.32 -5.39
CA ILE A 143 -8.54 -2.31 -4.51
C ILE A 143 -9.61 -1.53 -5.26
N PHE A 144 -9.33 -1.08 -6.48
CA PHE A 144 -10.31 -0.38 -7.32
C PHE A 144 -11.55 -1.23 -7.58
N SER A 145 -11.38 -2.54 -7.77
CA SER A 145 -12.47 -3.48 -8.05
C SER A 145 -13.22 -3.94 -6.79
N SER A 146 -12.78 -3.54 -5.60
CA SER A 146 -13.41 -3.93 -4.34
C SER A 146 -14.69 -3.12 -4.10
N PRO A 147 -15.87 -3.75 -3.94
CA PRO A 147 -17.14 -3.03 -3.76
C PRO A 147 -17.18 -2.18 -2.49
N ALA A 148 -16.53 -2.66 -1.42
CA ALA A 148 -16.40 -1.95 -0.15
C ALA A 148 -14.98 -2.09 0.40
N VAL A 149 -14.44 -0.99 0.93
CA VAL A 149 -13.11 -0.94 1.54
C VAL A 149 -13.18 -0.34 2.95
N ILE A 150 -12.72 -1.10 3.95
CA ILE A 150 -12.52 -0.62 5.33
C ILE A 150 -11.01 -0.50 5.59
N VAL A 151 -10.54 0.71 5.84
CA VAL A 151 -9.10 1.00 6.01
C VAL A 151 -8.71 1.01 7.48
N LEU A 152 -7.91 0.03 7.91
CA LEU A 152 -7.35 -0.04 9.25
C LEU A 152 -5.97 0.60 9.29
N SER A 153 -5.83 1.66 10.08
CA SER A 153 -4.61 2.46 10.14
C SER A 153 -4.11 2.61 11.57
N HIS A 154 -2.79 2.68 11.73
CA HIS A 154 -2.14 3.04 12.99
C HIS A 154 -1.23 4.25 12.76
N VAL A 155 -0.93 4.97 13.84
CA VAL A 155 -0.03 6.12 13.79
C VAL A 155 1.39 5.64 13.59
N LYS A 156 2.08 6.22 12.60
CA LYS A 156 3.50 5.95 12.34
C LYS A 156 4.26 7.23 12.04
N GLY A 157 5.46 7.37 12.59
CA GLY A 157 6.37 8.44 12.18
C GLY A 157 6.95 8.20 10.79
N HIS A 158 7.27 9.26 10.06
CA HIS A 158 7.96 9.18 8.77
C HIS A 158 8.80 10.42 8.51
N ILE A 159 10.04 10.21 8.07
CA ILE A 159 11.07 11.25 7.90
C ILE A 159 10.62 12.45 7.04
N ALA A 160 9.81 12.20 6.00
CA ALA A 160 9.41 13.23 5.03
C ALA A 160 7.96 13.70 5.16
N THR A 161 7.12 13.01 5.94
CA THR A 161 5.68 13.32 6.02
C THR A 161 5.23 13.54 7.46
N GLY A 162 6.16 13.64 8.42
CA GLY A 162 5.87 13.76 9.84
C GLY A 162 5.14 12.52 10.38
N PHE A 163 3.81 12.56 10.37
CA PHE A 163 2.94 11.46 10.80
C PHE A 163 2.23 10.83 9.60
N GLY A 164 2.46 9.54 9.39
CA GLY A 164 1.64 8.70 8.55
C GLY A 164 0.47 8.09 9.33
N GLY A 165 -0.59 7.74 8.61
CA GLY A 165 -1.80 7.14 9.18
C GLY A 165 -2.79 6.80 8.08
N ALA A 166 -4.04 7.23 8.27
CA ALA A 166 -5.15 6.93 7.37
C ALA A 166 -4.90 7.35 5.91
N LEU A 167 -4.56 8.62 5.67
CA LEU A 167 -4.35 9.14 4.30
C LEU A 167 -3.19 8.44 3.59
N LYS A 168 -2.09 8.14 4.31
CA LYS A 168 -0.97 7.39 3.73
C LYS A 168 -1.33 5.93 3.43
N ASN A 169 -2.16 5.30 4.25
CA ASN A 169 -2.61 3.94 4.00
C ASN A 169 -3.62 3.87 2.85
N LEU A 170 -4.48 4.90 2.72
CA LEU A 170 -5.43 5.01 1.63
C LEU A 170 -4.75 5.42 0.32
N GLY A 171 -4.13 6.60 0.23
CA GLY A 171 -3.50 7.04 -1.02
C GLY A 171 -2.31 6.15 -1.42
N MET A 172 -1.21 6.21 -0.66
CA MET A 172 -0.01 5.44 -1.00
C MET A 172 -0.20 3.93 -0.85
N GLY A 173 -0.90 3.48 0.20
CA GLY A 173 -1.11 2.06 0.45
C GLY A 173 -2.07 1.39 -0.53
N CYS A 174 -2.94 2.12 -1.23
CA CYS A 174 -3.80 1.56 -2.26
C CYS A 174 -3.27 1.71 -3.69
N SER A 175 -2.12 2.36 -3.86
CA SER A 175 -1.46 2.50 -5.17
C SER A 175 -0.61 1.29 -5.52
N ASN A 176 -0.35 1.05 -6.80
CA ASN A 176 0.70 0.10 -7.20
C ASN A 176 2.11 0.73 -7.04
N ARG A 177 3.17 0.01 -7.37
CA ARG A 177 4.56 0.52 -7.24
C ARG A 177 4.81 1.77 -8.09
N GLY A 178 4.29 1.81 -9.31
CA GLY A 178 4.35 3.00 -10.17
C GLY A 178 3.62 4.22 -9.57
N GLY A 179 2.42 4.04 -9.02
CA GLY A 179 1.70 5.11 -8.32
C GLY A 179 2.46 5.63 -7.10
N LYS A 180 3.05 4.73 -6.30
CA LYS A 180 3.94 5.13 -5.19
C LYS A 180 5.14 5.94 -5.66
N GLN A 181 5.70 5.62 -6.83
CA GLN A 181 6.78 6.41 -7.42
C GLN A 181 6.32 7.82 -7.76
N MET A 182 5.15 7.98 -8.38
CA MET A 182 4.59 9.29 -8.75
C MET A 182 4.52 10.23 -7.54
N MET A 183 4.12 9.71 -6.38
CA MET A 183 4.12 10.48 -5.14
C MET A 183 5.51 10.90 -4.69
N HIS A 184 6.50 9.99 -4.80
CA HIS A 184 7.83 10.18 -4.22
C HIS A 184 8.78 11.05 -5.04
N SER A 185 8.60 11.13 -6.35
CA SER A 185 9.45 11.97 -7.18
C SER A 185 8.80 12.23 -8.53
N SER A 186 8.86 13.48 -8.97
CA SER A 186 8.63 13.86 -10.37
C SER A 186 9.88 13.66 -11.24
N LEU A 187 11.03 13.33 -10.63
CA LEU A 187 12.30 13.20 -11.32
C LEU A 187 12.53 11.77 -11.82
N LYS A 188 13.15 11.68 -12.99
CA LYS A 188 13.47 10.43 -13.67
C LYS A 188 14.53 9.64 -12.85
N PRO A 189 14.43 8.30 -12.75
CA PRO A 189 15.32 7.50 -11.91
C PRO A 189 16.78 7.50 -12.40
N ARG A 190 17.75 7.47 -11.48
CA ARG A 190 19.19 7.51 -11.79
C ARG A 190 19.82 6.12 -11.73
N LEU A 191 20.57 5.75 -12.76
CA LEU A 191 21.31 4.48 -12.80
C LEU A 191 22.76 4.63 -12.30
N ASN A 192 23.16 3.81 -11.34
CA ASN A 192 24.54 3.58 -10.92
C ASN A 192 25.14 2.40 -11.70
N TRP A 193 26.04 2.73 -12.63
CA TRP A 193 26.72 1.75 -13.48
C TRP A 193 27.64 0.79 -12.73
N GLN A 194 28.18 1.15 -11.57
CA GLN A 194 29.07 0.26 -10.81
C GLN A 194 28.29 -0.90 -10.18
N LYS A 195 27.05 -0.67 -9.75
CA LYS A 195 26.16 -1.70 -9.20
C LYS A 195 25.44 -2.53 -10.27
N CYS A 196 25.32 -2.01 -11.50
CA CYS A 196 24.60 -2.69 -12.57
C CYS A 196 25.29 -4.01 -12.96
N LYS A 197 24.56 -5.13 -12.83
CA LYS A 197 25.00 -6.48 -13.24
C LYS A 197 24.67 -6.84 -14.68
N GLY A 198 24.02 -5.95 -15.43
CA GLY A 198 23.67 -6.20 -16.82
C GLY A 198 22.57 -7.26 -17.03
N CYS A 199 21.75 -7.56 -16.01
CA CYS A 199 20.77 -8.65 -16.06
C CYS A 199 19.55 -8.40 -16.97
N GLY A 200 19.34 -7.15 -17.40
CA GLY A 200 18.29 -6.79 -18.35
C GLY A 200 16.86 -6.72 -17.79
N THR A 201 16.68 -6.93 -16.48
CA THR A 201 15.35 -6.86 -15.85
C THR A 201 14.69 -5.50 -16.06
N CYS A 202 15.42 -4.40 -15.86
CA CYS A 202 14.86 -3.06 -16.04
C CYS A 202 14.41 -2.76 -17.48
N LEU A 203 15.07 -3.34 -18.50
CA LEU A 203 14.66 -3.18 -19.90
C LEU A 203 13.27 -3.78 -20.13
N LYS A 204 13.09 -5.04 -19.69
CA LYS A 204 11.80 -5.76 -19.77
C LYS A 204 10.66 -5.07 -19.00
N TRP A 205 10.99 -4.19 -18.08
CA TRP A 205 10.03 -3.53 -17.19
C TRP A 205 9.78 -2.08 -17.55
N CYS A 206 10.51 -1.52 -18.53
CA CYS A 206 10.27 -0.16 -18.98
C CYS A 206 9.04 -0.13 -19.92
N PRO A 207 7.93 0.52 -19.56
CA PRO A 207 6.72 0.52 -20.37
C PRO A 207 6.84 1.34 -21.66
N VAL A 208 7.86 2.19 -21.75
CA VAL A 208 8.14 3.10 -22.87
C VAL A 208 9.49 2.79 -23.53
N GLU A 209 10.05 1.61 -23.24
CA GLU A 209 11.30 1.11 -23.84
C GLU A 209 12.50 2.08 -23.74
N ALA A 210 12.48 3.00 -22.76
CA ALA A 210 13.52 4.00 -22.54
C ALA A 210 14.84 3.45 -21.96
N ILE A 211 15.04 2.13 -21.93
CA ILE A 211 16.24 1.51 -21.34
C ILE A 211 16.88 0.58 -22.37
N SER A 212 18.16 0.78 -22.61
CA SER A 212 18.97 -0.01 -23.55
C SER A 212 20.28 -0.49 -22.89
N PHE A 213 21.12 -1.20 -23.63
CA PHE A 213 22.43 -1.64 -23.18
C PHE A 213 23.57 -0.85 -23.85
N LYS A 214 24.56 -0.46 -23.06
CA LYS A 214 25.87 0.02 -23.50
C LYS A 214 26.94 -0.63 -22.64
N ASP A 215 27.96 -1.23 -23.26
CA ASP A 215 29.06 -1.92 -22.55
C ASP A 215 28.57 -2.96 -21.52
N LYS A 216 27.56 -3.76 -21.92
CA LYS A 216 26.88 -4.78 -21.08
C LYS A 216 26.18 -4.22 -19.84
N LYS A 217 26.00 -2.91 -19.73
CA LYS A 217 25.29 -2.23 -18.64
C LYS A 217 24.08 -1.47 -19.16
N ALA A 218 23.05 -1.37 -18.33
CA ALA A 218 21.86 -0.63 -18.71
C ALA A 218 22.20 0.86 -18.92
N VAL A 219 21.43 1.55 -19.75
CA VAL A 219 21.44 3.00 -19.92
C VAL A 219 19.99 3.45 -20.01
N ILE A 220 19.67 4.60 -19.40
CA ILE A 220 18.33 5.19 -19.46
C ILE A 220 18.38 6.34 -20.46
N ASP A 221 17.53 6.29 -21.48
CA ASP A 221 17.18 7.42 -22.32
C ASP A 221 16.22 8.32 -21.53
N TYR A 222 16.71 9.46 -21.08
CA TYR A 222 15.91 10.36 -20.28
C TYR A 222 14.87 11.11 -21.10
N GLU A 223 15.02 11.26 -22.42
CA GLU A 223 13.99 11.91 -23.23
C GLU A 223 12.74 11.03 -23.32
N LEU A 224 12.92 9.72 -23.53
CA LEU A 224 11.83 8.75 -23.56
C LEU A 224 11.28 8.40 -22.17
N CYS A 225 12.11 8.50 -21.13
CA CYS A 225 11.72 8.07 -19.79
C CYS A 225 10.59 8.95 -19.21
N ILE A 226 9.45 8.32 -18.92
CA ILE A 226 8.28 8.96 -18.28
C ILE A 226 8.35 9.02 -16.74
N GLY A 227 9.49 8.66 -16.13
CA GLY A 227 9.67 8.74 -14.68
C GLY A 227 8.88 7.71 -13.84
N CYS A 228 8.30 6.68 -14.46
CA CYS A 228 7.43 5.70 -13.76
C CYS A 228 8.12 4.87 -12.65
N GLY A 229 9.46 4.81 -12.61
CA GLY A 229 10.22 4.14 -11.56
C GLY A 229 10.16 2.61 -11.54
N GLU A 230 9.52 1.96 -12.52
CA GLU A 230 9.47 0.50 -12.66
C GLU A 230 10.86 -0.14 -12.71
N CYS A 231 11.83 0.55 -13.30
CA CYS A 231 13.22 0.11 -13.33
C CYS A 231 13.91 0.19 -11.96
N THR A 232 13.54 1.14 -11.11
CA THR A 232 13.98 1.19 -9.70
C THR A 232 13.39 0.01 -8.95
N ALA A 233 12.09 -0.18 -9.11
CA ALA A 233 11.32 -1.21 -8.44
C ALA A 233 11.80 -2.63 -8.77
N SER A 234 12.18 -2.89 -10.02
CA SER A 234 12.59 -4.21 -10.51
C SER A 234 14.07 -4.54 -10.34
N CYS A 235 14.90 -3.56 -9.95
CA CYS A 235 16.34 -3.77 -9.85
C CYS A 235 16.71 -4.45 -8.52
N LEU A 236 16.82 -5.78 -8.54
CA LEU A 236 17.27 -6.59 -7.40
C LEU A 236 18.71 -6.28 -6.94
N HIS A 237 19.49 -5.56 -7.75
CA HIS A 237 20.87 -5.16 -7.45
C HIS A 237 20.97 -3.71 -6.95
N GLU A 238 19.83 -3.02 -6.76
CA GLU A 238 19.76 -1.61 -6.34
C GLU A 238 20.62 -0.66 -7.20
N ALA A 239 20.80 -1.00 -8.48
CA ALA A 239 21.58 -0.20 -9.40
C ALA A 239 20.79 1.03 -9.88
N VAL A 240 19.46 0.96 -9.90
CA VAL A 240 18.59 2.09 -10.25
C VAL A 240 18.06 2.71 -8.97
N LYS A 241 18.20 4.03 -8.81
CA LYS A 241 17.80 4.79 -7.61
C LYS A 241 16.76 5.85 -7.93
N ILE A 242 15.87 6.07 -6.98
CA ILE A 242 14.94 7.20 -6.95
C ILE A 242 15.72 8.47 -6.62
N GLN A 243 15.39 9.55 -7.30
CA GLN A 243 15.87 10.89 -6.93
C GLN A 243 14.86 11.50 -5.96
N TRP A 244 15.27 11.70 -4.71
CA TRP A 244 14.38 12.10 -3.61
C TRP A 244 14.21 13.62 -3.47
N GLU A 245 14.62 14.40 -4.46
CA GLU A 245 14.49 15.87 -4.44
C GLU A 245 13.02 16.27 -4.70
N SER A 246 12.25 16.36 -3.63
CA SER A 246 10.90 16.91 -3.62
C SER A 246 10.63 17.58 -2.28
N GLU A 247 9.99 18.75 -2.30
CA GLU A 247 9.50 19.39 -1.08
C GLU A 247 8.52 18.47 -0.33
N THR A 248 8.58 18.52 1.00
CA THR A 248 7.73 17.65 1.83
C THR A 248 6.24 17.96 1.69
N SER A 249 5.88 19.20 1.34
CA SER A 249 4.52 19.63 1.02
C SER A 249 4.00 18.93 -0.23
N ASP A 250 4.80 18.89 -1.30
CA ASP A 250 4.40 18.28 -2.56
C ASP A 250 4.17 16.78 -2.39
N LEU A 251 5.03 16.10 -1.64
CA LEU A 251 4.85 14.68 -1.33
C LEU A 251 3.52 14.42 -0.60
N GLN A 252 3.14 15.29 0.34
CA GLN A 252 1.89 15.17 1.08
C GLN A 252 0.68 15.46 0.20
N GLU A 253 0.71 16.54 -0.58
CA GLU A 253 -0.36 16.88 -1.53
C GLU A 253 -0.57 15.76 -2.55
N ARG A 254 0.50 15.28 -3.19
CA ARG A 254 0.46 14.14 -4.12
C ARG A 254 -0.12 12.89 -3.48
N MET A 255 0.18 12.61 -2.22
CA MET A 255 -0.37 11.44 -1.53
C MET A 255 -1.85 11.57 -1.23
N VAL A 256 -2.33 12.78 -0.94
CA VAL A 256 -3.75 13.06 -0.73
C VAL A 256 -4.52 13.01 -2.04
N GLU A 257 -3.93 13.39 -3.16
CA GLU A 257 -4.56 13.26 -4.49
C GLU A 257 -4.85 11.80 -4.87
N PHE A 258 -4.12 10.84 -4.30
CA PHE A 258 -4.39 9.40 -4.48
C PHE A 258 -5.45 8.83 -3.51
N ALA A 259 -5.90 9.60 -2.52
CA ALA A 259 -6.73 9.13 -1.40
C ALA A 259 -8.22 9.39 -1.59
#